data_AF-A0A9W8ANS1-F1
#
_entry.id   AF-A0A9W8ANS1-F1
#
_cell.length_a   1.000
_cell.length_b   1.000
_cell.length_c   1.000
_cell.angle_alpha   90.00
_cell.angle_beta   90.00
_cell.angle_gamma   90.00
#
_symmetry.space_group_name_H-M   'P 1'
#
loop_
_entity.id
_entity.type
_entity.pdbx_description
1 polymer ?
#
loop_
_entity_poly.entity_id
_entity_poly.type
_entity_poly.pdbx_seq_one_letter_code
_entity_poly.pdbx_strand_id
1 'polypeptide(L)' 'MGGGDLNMKKSWHPMTYRNQEKLWKAEQKAAEEQKKLEQLRKEKEEERELQDL' A
#
# COMPACT_ATOMS: atom_id res chain seq x y z
N MET A 1 -20.66 -32.68 -10.76
CA MET A 1 -19.68 -31.61 -11.02
C MET A 1 -19.54 -30.79 -9.75
N GLY A 2 -18.50 -31.00 -8.96
CA GLY A 2 -18.43 -30.36 -7.65
C GLY A 2 -17.03 -30.50 -7.05
N GLY A 3 -16.13 -29.63 -7.48
CA GLY A 3 -14.78 -29.57 -6.97
C GLY A 3 -14.17 -28.23 -7.29
N GLY A 4 -14.57 -27.19 -6.54
CA GLY A 4 -13.84 -25.93 -6.56
C GLY A 4 -12.38 -26.16 -6.15
N ASP A 5 -11.50 -25.25 -6.56
CA ASP A 5 -10.06 -25.35 -6.29
C ASP A 5 -9.79 -25.55 -4.79
N LEU A 6 -9.17 -26.70 -4.45
CA LEU A 6 -8.81 -27.06 -3.07
C LEU A 6 -7.88 -26.00 -2.44
N ASN A 7 -7.10 -25.30 -3.26
CA ASN A 7 -6.20 -24.26 -2.80
C ASN A 7 -6.95 -23.06 -2.22
N MET A 8 -8.19 -22.79 -2.64
CA MET A 8 -9.00 -21.72 -2.07
C MET A 8 -9.40 -21.97 -0.60
N LYS A 9 -9.27 -23.21 -0.11
CA LYS A 9 -9.46 -23.54 1.31
C LYS A 9 -8.19 -23.34 2.15
N LYS A 10 -7.04 -23.09 1.52
CA LYS A 10 -5.77 -22.91 2.21
C LYS A 10 -5.63 -21.48 2.69
N SER A 11 -5.31 -21.30 3.97
CA SER A 11 -5.16 -19.99 4.60
C SER A 11 -4.07 -19.11 3.99
N TRP A 12 -3.06 -19.72 3.38
CA TRP A 12 -1.94 -19.04 2.73
C TRP A 12 -2.21 -18.67 1.26
N HIS A 13 -3.31 -19.14 0.66
CA HIS A 13 -3.52 -18.92 -0.77
C HIS A 13 -3.80 -17.43 -1.07
N PRO A 14 -3.06 -16.79 -1.98
CA PRO A 14 -3.07 -15.34 -2.14
C PRO A 14 -4.41 -14.82 -2.67
N MET A 15 -5.11 -15.61 -3.49
CA MET A 15 -6.40 -15.23 -4.05
C MET A 15 -7.58 -15.46 -3.09
N THR A 16 -7.34 -15.86 -1.85
CA THR A 16 -8.42 -15.86 -0.85
C THR A 16 -8.79 -14.42 -0.53
N TYR A 17 -10.09 -14.16 -0.35
CA TYR A 17 -10.60 -12.82 -0.05
C TYR A 17 -9.86 -12.17 1.13
N ARG A 18 -9.58 -12.94 2.19
CA ARG A 18 -8.84 -12.47 3.37
C ARG A 18 -7.43 -11.99 3.04
N ASN A 19 -6.74 -12.66 2.12
CA ASN A 19 -5.36 -12.29 1.75
C ASN A 19 -5.35 -11.12 0.76
N GLN A 20 -6.31 -11.06 -0.16
CA GLN A 20 -6.53 -9.89 -1.01
C GLN A 20 -6.89 -8.64 -0.19
N GLU A 21 -7.75 -8.77 0.82
CA GLU A 21 -8.09 -7.67 1.73
C GLU A 21 -6.86 -7.17 2.52
N LYS A 22 -6.01 -8.10 2.99
CA LYS A 22 -4.73 -7.74 3.65
C LYS A 22 -3.80 -6.99 2.71
N LEU A 23 -3.67 -7.45 1.47
CA LEU A 23 -2.85 -6.78 0.45
C LEU A 23 -3.38 -5.37 0.18
N TRP A 24 -4.68 -5.23 -0.06
CA TRP A 24 -5.31 -3.94 -0.31
C TRP A 24 -5.10 -2.95 0.85
N LYS A 25 -5.25 -3.40 2.11
CA LYS A 25 -4.97 -2.55 3.28
C LYS A 25 -3.50 -2.13 3.36
N ALA A 26 -2.58 -3.02 3.00
CA ALA A 26 -1.15 -2.70 2.97
C ALA A 26 -0.81 -1.70 1.87
N GLU A 27 -1.40 -1.84 0.68
CA GLU A 27 -1.24 -0.91 -0.45
C GLU A 27 -1.80 0.47 -0.11
N GLN A 28 -2.98 0.54 0.51
CA GLN A 28 -3.56 1.80 0.98
C GLN A 28 -2.66 2.50 1.99
N LYS A 29 -2.15 1.76 2.98
CA LYS A 29 -1.21 2.32 3.96
C LYS A 29 0.07 2.84 3.31
N ALA A 30 0.63 2.08 2.36
CA ALA A 30 1.82 2.50 1.63
C ALA A 30 1.57 3.78 0.81
N ALA A 31 0.41 3.89 0.16
CA ALA A 31 0.03 5.09 -0.59
C ALA A 31 -0.10 6.33 0.32
N GLU A 32 -0.69 6.17 1.51
CA GLU A 32 -0.76 7.25 2.50
C GLU A 32 0.62 7.68 3.02
N GLU A 33 1.51 6.72 3.28
CA GLU A 33 2.89 7.01 3.69
C GLU A 33 3.67 7.73 2.59
N GLN A 34 3.54 7.30 1.33
CA GLN A 34 4.17 7.97 0.18
C GLN A 34 3.68 9.42 0.04
N LYS A 35 2.37 9.66 0.16
CA LYS A 35 1.80 11.01 0.09
C LYS A 35 2.34 11.93 1.19
N LYS A 36 2.48 11.42 2.42
CA LYS A 36 3.09 12.19 3.53
C LYS A 36 4.55 12.50 3.26
N LEU A 37 5.31 11.55 2.74
CA LEU A 37 6.71 11.76 2.38
C LEU A 37 6.89 12.78 1.26
N GLU A 38 6.01 12.75 0.26
CA GLU A 38 6.01 13.74 -0.83
C GLU A 38 5.73 15.15 -0.32
N GLN A 39 4.75 15.30 0.57
CA GLN A 39 4.47 16.58 1.22
C GLN A 39 5.70 17.11 1.98
N LEU A 40 6.33 16.27 2.81
CA LEU A 40 7.53 16.65 3.57
C LEU A 40 8.72 17.01 2.65
N ARG A 41 8.86 16.32 1.51
CA ARG A 41 9.88 16.64 0.51
C ARG A 41 9.66 18.03 -0.09
N LYS A 42 8.42 18.35 -0.43
CA LYS A 42 8.03 19.66 -0.98
C LYS A 42 8.28 20.78 0.03
N GLU A 43 7.85 20.61 1.28
CA GLU A 43 8.10 21.58 2.36
C GLU A 43 9.60 21.85 2.55
N LYS A 44 10.42 20.80 2.55
CA LYS A 44 11.88 20.92 2.67
C LYS A 44 12.54 21.59 1.47
N GLU A 45 11.99 21.41 0.27
CA GLU A 45 12.47 22.07 -0.94
C GLU A 45 12.14 23.57 -0.89
N GLU A 46 10.91 23.93 -0.53
CA GLU A 46 10.49 25.32 -0.32
C GLU A 46 11.33 26.03 0.76
N GLU A 47 11.64 25.34 1.86
CA GLU A 47 12.55 25.87 2.89
C GLU A 47 13.97 26.13 2.37
N ARG A 48 14.48 25.32 1.45
CA ARG A 48 15.81 25.52 0.84
C ARG A 48 15.80 26.68 -0.13
N GLU A 49 14.79 26.76 -0.99
CA GLU A 49 14.63 27.86 -1.93
C GLU A 49 14.55 29.22 -1.22
N LEU A 50 13.87 29.28 -0.06
CA LEU A 50 13.83 30.49 0.77
C LEU A 50 15.16 30.84 1.44
N GLN A 51 16.00 29.86 1.78
CA GLN A 51 17.30 30.10 2.40
C GLN A 51 18.34 30.62 1.41
N ASP A 52 18.22 30.24 0.13
CA ASP A 52 19.14 30.64 -0.94
C ASP A 52 18.78 32.00 -1.58
N LEU A 53 17.67 32.62 -1.15
CA LEU A 53 17.12 33.91 -1.61
C LEU A 53 17.49 35.07 -0.68
#